data_AF-A0A9E2Z9H6-F1
#
_entry.id   AF-A0A9E2Z9H6-F1
#
_cell.length_a   1.000
_cell.length_b   1.000
_cell.length_c   1.000
_cell.angle_alpha   90.00
_cell.angle_beta   90.00
_cell.angle_gamma   90.00
#
_symmetry.space_group_name_H-M   'P 1'
#
loop_
_entity.id
_entity.type
_entity.pdbx_description
1 polymer ?
#
loop_
_entity_poly.entity_id
_entity_poly.type
_entity_poly.pdbx_seq_one_letter_code
_entity_poly.pdbx_strand_id
1 'polypeptide(L)'
;MAAVEQVEVVVAHSERATLRVGDVFLKIDADQTRTDVEVEAMAMAPIPTPEVLWRRPPVLALAALPGTALGRLGQPSTASAAAWAATGTAARILHDAPLP
;
A
#
# COMPACT_ATOMS: atom_id res chain seq x y z
N MET A 1 -16.70 19.96 -18.67
CA MET A 1 -16.92 19.08 -17.49
C MET A 1 -15.56 18.56 -17.07
N ALA A 2 -15.12 18.84 -15.85
CA ALA A 2 -13.91 18.21 -15.32
C ALA A 2 -14.08 16.70 -15.40
N ALA A 3 -13.05 15.97 -15.84
CA ALA A 3 -13.07 14.52 -15.84
C ALA A 3 -13.26 14.07 -14.39
N VAL A 4 -14.40 13.45 -14.08
CA VAL A 4 -14.69 12.93 -12.75
C VAL A 4 -13.78 11.72 -12.55
N GLU A 5 -13.02 11.70 -11.45
CA GLU A 5 -12.17 10.55 -11.15
C GLU A 5 -13.04 9.32 -10.90
N GLN A 6 -12.71 8.22 -11.58
CA GLN A 6 -13.43 6.96 -11.39
C GLN A 6 -13.06 6.36 -10.05
N VAL A 7 -14.06 5.74 -9.41
CA VAL A 7 -13.87 4.93 -8.21
C VAL A 7 -13.63 3.49 -8.66
N GLU A 8 -12.44 2.97 -8.40
CA GLU A 8 -12.06 1.59 -8.67
C GLU A 8 -12.14 0.76 -7.39
N VAL A 9 -12.78 -0.41 -7.47
CA VAL A 9 -12.76 -1.41 -6.40
C VAL A 9 -11.55 -2.31 -6.62
N VAL A 10 -10.50 -2.12 -5.82
CA VAL A 10 -9.24 -2.89 -5.93
C VAL A 10 -9.41 -4.27 -5.29
N VAL A 11 -10.01 -4.31 -4.10
CA VAL A 11 -10.34 -5.54 -3.36
C VAL A 11 -11.67 -5.32 -2.63
N ALA A 12 -12.53 -6.33 -2.60
CA ALA A 12 -13.72 -6.33 -1.76
C ALA A 12 -14.06 -7.75 -1.31
N HIS A 13 -14.19 -7.93 0.01
CA HIS A 13 -14.73 -9.16 0.61
C HIS A 13 -15.40 -8.83 1.96
N SER A 14 -15.91 -9.84 2.64
CA SER A 14 -16.73 -9.68 3.86
C SER A 14 -16.04 -8.99 5.03
N GLU A 15 -14.70 -8.98 5.07
CA GLU A 15 -13.97 -8.33 6.17
C GLU A 15 -13.55 -6.90 5.86
N ARG A 16 -13.19 -6.61 4.60
CA ARG A 16 -12.58 -5.32 4.22
C ARG A 16 -12.72 -5.05 2.72
N ALA A 17 -12.58 -3.78 2.38
CA ALA A 17 -12.53 -3.32 1.01
C ALA A 17 -11.43 -2.26 0.82
N THR A 18 -10.82 -2.25 -0.37
CA THR A 18 -9.91 -1.19 -0.80
C THR A 18 -10.46 -0.55 -2.04
N LEU A 19 -10.67 0.76 -2.00
CA LEU A 19 -11.07 1.58 -3.14
C LEU A 19 -9.88 2.43 -3.60
N ARG A 20 -9.83 2.75 -4.88
CA ARG A 20 -8.93 3.75 -5.45
C ARG A 20 -9.74 4.86 -6.12
N VAL A 21 -9.39 6.11 -5.84
CA VAL A 21 -9.93 7.30 -6.50
C VAL A 21 -8.74 8.18 -6.88
N GLY A 22 -8.44 8.28 -8.17
CA GLY A 22 -7.24 8.94 -8.64
C GLY A 22 -5.98 8.33 -8.03
N ASP A 23 -5.23 9.13 -7.26
CA ASP A 23 -4.03 8.70 -6.53
C ASP A 23 -4.26 8.50 -5.03
N VAL A 24 -5.51 8.32 -4.62
CA VAL A 24 -5.87 8.01 -3.22
C VAL A 24 -6.39 6.59 -3.11
N PHE A 25 -5.90 5.85 -2.12
CA PHE A 25 -6.40 4.55 -1.72
C PHE A 25 -7.16 4.66 -0.40
N LEU A 26 -8.37 4.11 -0.36
CA LEU A 26 -9.21 4.04 0.85
C LEU A 26 -9.30 2.59 1.29
N LYS A 27 -8.73 2.28 2.45
CA LYS A 27 -8.88 0.97 3.10
C LYS A 27 -10.00 1.05 4.12
N ILE A 28 -11.05 0.27 3.90
CA ILE A 28 -12.23 0.18 4.77
C ILE A 28 -12.13 -1.13 5.53
N ASP A 29 -11.98 -1.07 6.85
CA ASP A 29 -11.89 -2.24 7.73
C ASP A 29 -12.75 -1.99 8.98
N ALA A 30 -13.60 -2.96 9.34
CA ALA A 30 -14.46 -2.87 10.51
C ALA A 30 -13.67 -2.98 11.82
N ASP A 31 -12.49 -3.59 11.79
CA ASP A 31 -11.59 -3.73 12.93
C ASP A 31 -10.48 -2.67 12.87
N GLN A 32 -10.67 -1.61 13.65
CA GLN A 32 -9.76 -0.48 13.72
C GLN A 32 -8.35 -0.90 14.14
N THR A 33 -8.21 -1.93 15.00
CA THR A 33 -6.90 -2.37 15.51
C THR A 33 -5.96 -2.85 14.40
N ARG A 34 -6.50 -3.38 13.31
CA ARG A 34 -5.71 -3.84 12.14
C ARG A 34 -5.06 -2.66 11.41
N THR A 35 -5.80 -1.56 11.25
CA THR A 35 -5.28 -0.35 10.61
C THR A 35 -4.44 0.52 11.55
N ASP A 36 -4.57 0.34 12.87
CA ASP A 36 -3.63 0.87 13.85
C ASP A 36 -2.24 0.25 13.67
N VAL A 37 -2.16 -1.09 13.74
CA VAL A 37 -0.91 -1.84 13.58
C VAL A 37 -0.26 -1.56 12.22
N GLU A 38 -1.05 -1.44 11.16
CA GLU A 38 -0.54 -1.10 9.83
C GLU A 38 0.14 0.28 9.81
N VAL A 39 -0.48 1.30 10.39
CA VAL A 39 0.07 2.66 10.42
C VAL A 39 1.33 2.72 11.29
N GLU A 40 1.37 2.01 12.41
CA GLU A 40 2.56 1.89 13.26
C GLU A 40 3.71 1.21 12.53
N ALA A 41 3.44 0.08 11.87
CA ALA A 41 4.43 -0.63 11.06
C ALA A 41 4.96 0.25 9.91
N MET A 42 4.08 1.02 9.25
CA MET A 42 4.48 1.97 8.20
C MET A 42 5.40 3.07 8.75
N ALA A 43 5.10 3.59 9.94
CA ALA A 43 5.91 4.65 10.57
C ALA A 43 7.31 4.14 10.99
N MET A 44 7.43 2.84 11.30
CA MET A 44 8.70 2.22 11.70
C MET A 44 9.53 1.72 10.51
N ALA A 45 8.92 1.53 9.35
CA ALA A 45 9.58 0.93 8.19
C ALA A 45 10.74 1.82 7.68
N PRO A 46 11.98 1.29 7.56
CA PRO A 46 13.14 2.03 7.06
C PRO A 46 13.17 2.13 5.52
N ILE A 47 12.01 2.00 4.87
CA ILE A 47 11.83 2.04 3.42
C ILE A 47 10.59 2.88 3.10
N PRO A 48 10.48 3.46 1.88
CA PRO A 48 9.31 4.27 1.55
C PRO A 48 7.99 3.51 1.69
N THR A 49 7.07 4.08 2.47
CA THR A 49 5.67 3.64 2.59
C THR A 49 4.73 4.74 2.09
N PRO A 50 3.46 4.42 1.77
CA PRO A 50 2.47 5.43 1.45
C PRO A 50 2.33 6.51 2.53
N GLU A 51 2.04 7.76 2.13
CA GLU A 51 1.66 8.81 3.07
C GLU A 51 0.24 8.55 3.60
N VAL A 52 0.05 8.70 4.91
CA VAL A 52 -1.27 8.68 5.54
C VAL A 52 -1.91 10.06 5.39
N LEU A 53 -2.91 10.17 4.51
CA LEU A 53 -3.62 11.43 4.26
C LEU A 53 -4.58 11.77 5.39
N TRP A 54 -5.33 10.77 5.84
CA TRP A 54 -6.19 10.88 7.01
C TRP A 54 -6.57 9.49 7.51
N ARG A 55 -6.98 9.43 8.78
CA ARG A 55 -7.46 8.21 9.44
C ARG A 55 -8.71 8.51 10.24
N ARG A 56 -9.83 7.93 9.83
CA ARG A 56 -11.13 8.06 10.50
C ARG A 56 -11.85 6.73 10.44
N PRO A 57 -11.97 5.98 11.55
CA PRO A 57 -12.63 4.68 11.55
C PRO A 57 -14.00 4.73 10.84
N PRO A 58 -14.30 3.78 9.94
CA PRO A 58 -13.54 2.55 9.62
C PRO A 58 -12.52 2.70 8.48
N VAL A 59 -12.14 3.93 8.11
CA VAL A 59 -11.38 4.21 6.88
C VAL A 59 -9.99 4.78 7.16
N LEU A 60 -8.99 4.18 6.51
CA LEU A 60 -7.63 4.70 6.39
C LEU A 60 -7.41 5.16 4.94
N ALA A 61 -7.03 6.42 4.75
CA ALA A 61 -6.73 6.97 3.44
C ALA A 61 -5.22 7.15 3.25
N LEU A 62 -4.72 6.62 2.14
CA LEU A 62 -3.31 6.61 1.78
C LEU A 62 -3.10 7.27 0.43
N ALA A 63 -2.01 8.01 0.27
CA ALA A 63 -1.53 8.45 -1.04
C ALA A 63 -1.00 7.25 -1.84
N ALA A 64 -1.07 7.31 -3.17
CA ALA A 64 -0.40 6.35 -4.03
C ALA A 64 1.12 6.39 -3.78
N LEU A 65 1.72 5.23 -3.56
CA LEU A 65 3.18 5.13 -3.43
C LEU A 65 3.82 5.39 -4.82
N PRO A 66 4.73 6.36 -4.95
CA PRO A 66 5.40 6.61 -6.22
C PRO A 66 6.24 5.41 -6.65
N GLY A 67 6.20 5.08 -7.94
CA GLY A 67 7.01 4.03 -8.53
C GLY A 67 6.24 3.14 -9.50
N THR A 68 6.91 2.09 -9.96
CA THR A 68 6.34 1.10 -10.88
C THR A 68 6.30 -0.25 -10.20
N ALA A 69 5.15 -0.92 -10.25
CA ALA A 69 5.01 -2.28 -9.73
C ALA A 69 6.05 -3.21 -10.37
N LEU A 70 6.78 -3.95 -9.53
CA LEU A 70 7.84 -4.87 -9.96
C LEU A 70 7.30 -6.04 -10.82
N GLY A 71 6.03 -6.40 -10.64
CA GLY A 71 5.35 -7.43 -11.41
C GLY A 71 3.83 -7.40 -11.21
N ARG A 72 3.10 -8.21 -11.98
CA ARG A 72 1.65 -8.41 -11.85
C ARG A 72 1.38 -9.89 -11.58
N LEU A 73 0.45 -10.17 -10.66
CA LEU A 73 0.08 -11.53 -10.34
C LEU A 73 -0.44 -12.27 -11.58
N GLY A 74 -0.01 -13.52 -11.77
CA GLY A 74 -0.38 -14.34 -12.91
C GLY A 74 0.34 -13.99 -14.23
N GLN A 75 1.28 -13.05 -14.22
CA GLN A 75 2.07 -12.67 -15.38
C GLN A 75 3.56 -12.96 -15.15
N PRO A 76 4.33 -13.34 -16.19
CA PRO A 76 5.79 -13.41 -16.09
C PRO A 76 6.39 -12.05 -15.71
N SER A 77 7.44 -12.06 -14.90
CA SER A 77 8.18 -10.83 -14.55
C SER A 77 8.92 -10.28 -15.77
N THR A 78 8.71 -9.00 -16.08
CA THR A 78 9.49 -8.23 -17.06
C THR A 78 10.56 -7.35 -16.41
N ALA A 79 10.65 -7.34 -15.07
CA ALA A 79 11.64 -6.55 -14.34
C ALA A 79 13.06 -7.08 -14.56
N SER A 80 14.03 -6.16 -14.58
CA SER A 80 15.44 -6.49 -14.78
C SER A 80 16.06 -7.18 -13.57
N ALA A 81 17.19 -7.87 -13.78
CA ALA A 81 17.96 -8.46 -12.68
C ALA A 81 18.40 -7.40 -11.65
N ALA A 82 18.72 -6.18 -12.10
CA ALA A 82 19.08 -5.07 -11.21
C ALA A 82 17.90 -4.63 -10.32
N ALA A 83 16.67 -4.59 -10.87
CA ALA A 83 15.49 -4.28 -10.08
C ALA A 83 15.26 -5.33 -8.98
N TRP A 84 15.41 -6.62 -9.31
CA TRP A 84 15.31 -7.70 -8.32
C TRP A 84 16.42 -7.66 -7.26
N ALA A 85 17.64 -7.28 -7.63
CA ALA A 85 18.73 -7.07 -6.66
C ALA A 85 18.43 -5.90 -5.70
N ALA A 86 17.84 -4.82 -6.19
CA ALA A 86 17.39 -3.70 -5.37
C ALA A 86 16.26 -4.12 -4.41
N THR A 87 15.28 -4.89 -4.89
CA THR A 87 14.22 -5.47 -4.04
C THR A 87 14.79 -6.32 -2.90
N GLY A 88 15.76 -7.20 -3.20
CA GLY A 88 16.43 -8.00 -2.17
C GLY A 88 17.20 -7.17 -1.14
N THR A 89 17.71 -6.00 -1.56
CA THR A 89 18.36 -5.05 -0.65
C THR A 89 17.33 -4.37 0.25
N ALA A 90 16.21 -3.89 -0.30
CA ALA A 90 15.12 -3.31 0.49
C ALA A 90 14.53 -4.31 1.50
N ALA A 91 14.36 -5.57 1.10
CA ALA A 91 13.88 -6.63 1.99
C ALA A 91 14.85 -6.88 3.17
N ARG A 92 16.17 -6.85 2.94
CA ARG A 92 17.17 -6.95 4.02
C ARG A 92 17.07 -5.77 4.99
N ILE A 93 17.01 -4.54 4.47
CA ILE A 93 16.85 -3.35 5.31
C ILE A 93 15.60 -3.48 6.21
N LEU A 94 14.48 -3.98 5.67
CA LEU A 94 13.26 -4.20 6.45
C LEU A 94 13.43 -5.31 7.50
N HIS A 95 14.09 -6.42 7.17
CA HIS A 95 14.33 -7.52 8.13
C HIS A 95 15.29 -7.13 9.27
N ASP A 96 16.18 -6.16 9.04
CA ASP A 96 17.10 -5.65 10.06
C ASP A 96 16.44 -4.60 10.98
N ALA A 97 15.20 -4.18 10.68
CA ALA A 97 14.46 -3.18 11.46
C ALA A 97 13.88 -3.78 12.76
N PRO A 98 13.70 -2.95 13.81
CA PRO A 98 12.94 -3.36 15.00
C PRO A 98 11.49 -3.77 14.65
N LEU A 99 10.96 -4.75 15.37
CA LEU A 99 9.56 -5.16 15.23
C LEU A 99 8.63 -4.10 15.85
N PRO A 100 7.45 -3.85 15.25
CA PRO A 100 6.35 -3.13 15.87
C PRO A 100 5.84 -3.83 17.14
#